data_AF-A0A957MUQ4-F1
#
_entry.id   AF-A0A957MUQ4-F1
#
_cell.length_a   1.000
_cell.length_b   1.000
_cell.length_c   1.000
_cell.angle_alpha   90.00
_cell.angle_beta   90.00
_cell.angle_gamma   90.00
#
_symmetry.space_group_name_H-M   'P 1'
#
loop_
_entity.id
_entity.type
_entity.pdbx_description
1 polymer ?
#
loop_
_entity_poly.entity_id
_entity_poly.type
_entity_poly.pdbx_seq_one_letter_code
_entity_poly.pdbx_strand_id
1 'polypeptide(L)' 'MDIDFPFRIDARGRTAETGRDDHVRDLIEQVLFTSPGERVNRPDFGSGLLQLLFAPNSPEMATATQ' A
#
# COMPACT_ATOMS: atom_id res chain seq x y z
N MET A 1 3.13 13.87 -13.95
CA MET A 1 1.72 13.92 -13.55
C MET A 1 1.43 12.58 -12.94
N ASP A 2 1.40 12.55 -11.61
CA ASP A 2 1.21 11.32 -10.84
C ASP A 2 -0.26 11.33 -10.35
N ILE A 3 -0.96 10.22 -10.54
CA ILE A 3 -2.37 10.07 -10.18
C ILE A 3 -2.46 9.73 -8.69
N ASP A 4 -3.37 10.39 -8.00
CA ASP A 4 -3.63 10.19 -6.57
C ASP A 4 -4.24 8.81 -6.28
N PHE A 5 -3.85 8.18 -5.18
CA PHE A 5 -4.42 6.92 -4.69
C PHE A 5 -5.06 7.10 -3.31
N PRO A 6 -6.28 6.57 -3.07
CA PRO A 6 -7.14 5.90 -4.03
C PRO A 6 -7.65 6.86 -5.11
N PHE A 7 -7.98 6.31 -6.28
CA PHE A 7 -8.45 7.10 -7.41
C PHE A 7 -9.69 7.93 -7.03
N ARG A 8 -9.65 9.22 -7.32
CA ARG A 8 -10.75 10.16 -7.09
C ARG A 8 -10.73 11.31 -8.11
N ILE A 9 -11.82 12.06 -8.13
CA ILE A 9 -11.98 13.28 -8.93
C ILE A 9 -11.71 14.50 -8.03
N ASP A 10 -10.90 15.45 -8.52
CA ASP A 10 -10.57 16.70 -7.83
C ASP A 10 -11.77 17.68 -7.80
N ALA A 11 -11.65 18.75 -7.01
CA ALA A 11 -12.69 19.76 -6.91
C ALA A 11 -12.97 20.52 -8.23
N ARG A 12 -12.15 20.33 -9.27
CA ARG A 12 -12.29 20.92 -10.60
C ARG A 12 -12.93 19.93 -11.60
N GLY A 13 -13.32 18.74 -11.15
CA GLY A 13 -13.93 17.71 -12.00
C GLY A 13 -12.93 16.92 -12.85
N ARG A 14 -11.63 16.92 -12.50
CA ARG A 14 -10.57 16.21 -13.22
C ARG A 14 -10.05 15.04 -12.39
N THR A 15 -9.28 14.14 -13.01
CA THR A 15 -8.50 13.13 -12.25
C THR A 15 -7.66 13.83 -11.18
N ALA A 16 -7.77 13.36 -9.93
CA ALA A 16 -6.93 13.89 -8.87
C ALA A 16 -5.47 13.54 -9.13
N GLU A 17 -4.62 14.56 -9.01
CA GLU A 17 -3.18 14.46 -9.11
C GLU A 17 -2.57 14.63 -7.72
N THR A 18 -1.42 14.01 -7.50
CA THR A 18 -0.70 14.09 -6.23
C THR A 18 0.75 14.54 -6.45
N GLY A 19 1.37 15.06 -5.38
CA GLY A 19 2.78 15.44 -5.40
C GLY A 19 3.69 14.21 -5.43
N ARG A 20 4.97 14.38 -5.78
CA ARG A 20 5.89 13.24 -5.91
C ARG A 20 6.05 12.43 -4.62
N ASP A 21 6.18 13.11 -3.48
CA ASP A 21 6.37 12.46 -2.18
C ASP A 21 5.12 11.69 -1.75
N ASP A 22 3.95 12.27 -1.98
CA ASP A 22 2.66 11.63 -1.72
C ASP A 22 2.44 10.45 -2.67
N HIS A 23 2.82 10.57 -3.95
CA HIS A 23 2.78 9.44 -4.88
C HIS A 23 3.65 8.26 -4.43
N VAL A 24 4.80 8.52 -3.81
CA VAL A 24 5.63 7.43 -3.25
C VAL A 24 4.91 6.77 -2.07
N ARG A 25 4.23 7.54 -1.21
CA ARG A 25 3.39 6.97 -0.12
C ARG A 25 2.25 6.14 -0.69
N ASP A 26 1.56 6.64 -1.70
CA ASP A 26 0.50 5.92 -2.43
C ASP A 26 0.98 4.56 -2.97
N LEU A 27 2.19 4.51 -3.53
CA LEU A 27 2.79 3.27 -4.02
C LEU A 27 3.13 2.30 -2.88
N ILE A 28 3.62 2.83 -1.74
CA ILE A 28 3.89 2.02 -0.54
C ILE A 28 2.58 1.43 0.00
N GLU A 29 1.51 2.22 0.12
CA GLU A 29 0.21 1.74 0.58
C GLU A 29 -0.32 0.61 -0.31
N GLN A 30 -0.19 0.75 -1.63
CA GLN A 30 -0.58 -0.31 -2.56
C GLN A 30 0.21 -1.60 -2.34
N VAL A 31 1.49 -1.55 -1.97
CA VAL A 31 2.26 -2.76 -1.63
C VAL A 31 1.79 -3.33 -0.28
N LEU A 32 1.67 -2.49 0.75
CA LEU A 32 1.38 -2.94 2.12
C LEU A 32 -0.01 -3.56 2.25
N PHE A 33 -1.01 -2.99 1.57
CA PHE A 33 -2.41 -3.39 1.72
C PHE A 33 -2.94 -4.31 0.61
N THR A 34 -2.09 -4.73 -0.32
CA THR A 34 -2.42 -5.79 -1.29
C THR A 34 -1.89 -7.12 -0.77
N SER A 35 -2.68 -8.19 -0.81
CA SER A 35 -2.19 -9.53 -0.44
C SER A 35 -1.41 -10.20 -1.58
N PRO A 36 -0.34 -10.98 -1.32
CA PRO A 36 0.28 -11.82 -2.34
C PRO A 36 -0.75 -12.72 -3.01
N GLY A 37 -0.70 -12.81 -4.35
CA GLY A 37 -1.67 -13.53 -5.18
C GLY A 37 -2.93 -12.76 -5.56
N GLU A 38 -3.18 -11.58 -4.98
CA GLU A 38 -4.37 -10.77 -5.29
C GLU A 38 -4.32 -10.18 -6.70
N ARG A 39 -3.13 -9.80 -7.18
CA ARG A 39 -2.94 -9.25 -8.53
C ARG A 39 -2.68 -10.39 -9.53
N VAL A 40 -3.66 -10.65 -10.39
CA VAL A 40 -3.66 -11.75 -11.39
C VAL A 40 -2.34 -11.88 -12.18
N ASN A 41 -1.80 -10.78 -12.70
CA ASN A 41 -0.58 -10.78 -13.51
C ASN A 41 0.70 -10.47 -12.71
N ARG A 42 0.59 -10.38 -11.39
CA ARG A 42 1.67 -10.03 -10.45
C ARG A 42 1.49 -10.82 -9.15
N PRO A 43 1.58 -12.16 -9.19
CA PRO A 43 1.27 -13.00 -8.04
C PRO A 43 2.19 -12.72 -6.83
N ASP A 44 3.43 -12.30 -7.07
CA ASP A 44 4.38 -11.98 -5.99
C ASP A 44 4.27 -10.54 -5.46
N PHE A 45 3.36 -9.72 -6.00
CA PHE A 45 3.15 -8.36 -5.53
C PHE A 45 2.23 -8.33 -4.31
N GLY A 46 2.56 -7.43 -3.37
CA GLY A 46 1.81 -7.23 -2.13
C GLY A 46 2.63 -7.60 -0.91
N SER A 47 1.99 -7.57 0.25
CA SER A 47 2.59 -7.95 1.52
C SER A 47 1.63 -8.78 2.36
N GLY A 48 2.18 -9.62 3.24
CA GLY A 48 1.40 -10.37 4.23
C GLY A 48 1.06 -9.57 5.49
N LEU A 49 1.06 -8.22 5.41
CA LEU A 49 0.93 -7.36 6.59
C LEU A 49 -0.38 -7.58 7.36
N LEU A 50 -1.50 -7.74 6.66
CA LEU A 50 -2.81 -7.88 7.30
C LEU A 50 -2.93 -9.15 8.14
N GLN A 51 -2.20 -10.21 7.78
CA GLN A 51 -2.13 -11.47 8.52
C GLN A 51 -1.40 -11.29 9.86
N LEU A 52 -0.49 -10.32 9.96
CA LEU A 52 0.27 -10.05 11.18
C LEU A 52 -0.56 -9.34 12.26
N LEU A 53 -1.65 -8.66 11.89
CA LEU A 53 -2.49 -7.90 12.83
C LEU A 53 -3.03 -8.77 13.99
N PHE A 54 -3.30 -10.04 13.70
CA PHE A 54 -3.80 -11.01 14.68
C PHE A 54 -2.81 -12.15 14.96
N ALA A 55 -1.59 -12.07 14.40
CA ALA A 55 -0.56 -13.05 14.67
C ALA A 55 0.00 -12.85 16.09
N PRO A 56 0.37 -13.93 16.80
CA PRO A 56 1.12 -13.82 18.05
C PRO A 56 2.41 -13.02 17.83
N ASN A 57 2.76 -12.15 18.77
CA ASN A 57 4.03 -11.43 18.71
C ASN A 57 5.19 -12.41 18.86
N SER A 58 6.11 -12.43 17.89
CA SER A 58 7.32 -13.25 17.95
C SER A 58 8.51 -12.41 18.43
N PRO A 59 9.59 -13.02 18.95
CA PRO A 59 10.82 -12.30 19.29
C PRO A 59 11.40 -11.50 18.11
N GLU A 60 11.30 -12.03 16.90
CA GLU A 60 11.75 -11.38 15.66
C GLU A 60 10.89 -10.15 15.34
N MET A 61 9.55 -10.28 15.45
CA MET A 61 8.62 -9.15 15.26
C MET A 61 8.80 -8.06 16.33
N ALA A 62 9.06 -8.47 17.57
CA ALA A 62 9.35 -7.56 18.68
C ALA A 62 10.68 -6.81 18.51
N THR A 63 11.64 -7.40 17.80
CA THR A 63 12.93 -6.75 17.48
C THR A 63 12.80 -5.81 16.30
N ALA A 64 12.03 -6.19 15.27
CA ALA A 64 11.84 -5.37 14.06
C ALA A 64 11.07 -4.07 14.29
N THR A 65 10.39 -3.93 15.43
CA THR A 65 9.55 -2.78 15.78
C THR A 65 10.18 -1.82 16.80
N GLN A 66 11.39 -2.13 17.29
CA GLN A 66 12.18 -1.26 18.19
C GLN A 66 13.25 -0.49 17.43
#